data_AF-A0A924S0G4-F1
#
_entry.id   AF-A0A924S0G4-F1
#
_cell.length_a   1.000
_cell.length_b   1.000
_cell.length_c   1.000
_cell.angle_alpha   90.00
_cell.angle_beta   90.00
_cell.angle_gamma   90.00
#
_symmetry.space_group_name_H-M   'P 1'
#
loop_
_entity.id
_entity.type
_entity.pdbx_description
1 polymer ?
#
loop_
_entity_poly.entity_id
_entity_poly.type
_entity_poly.pdbx_seq_one_letter_code
_entity_poly.pdbx_strand_id
1 'polypeptide(L)'
;MKTWIVLSLAFLSTAGAAAAPAPKAATADTVVVHRCTDAKGRVTLQDEPCPRGSQGESREMTRPKDPPKASRVAPLALALDPLPDESALPPRRELFPPPPMYRCTSYDGIERFSESYDPNPRCEPLVLYYPYPNNLTPAQALSCRWVEDSCVRLSDSAACVRWKDMRKDAVSAVTRSFSDTAAYRKSELERLAQITEESCP
;
A
#
# COMPACT_ATOMS: atom_id res chain seq x y z
N MET A 1 57.96 -37.91 21.53
CA MET A 1 58.35 -39.19 22.18
C MET A 1 57.27 -39.57 23.17
N LYS A 2 56.89 -40.85 23.18
CA LYS A 2 56.07 -41.54 24.20
C LYS A 2 54.54 -41.33 24.17
N THR A 3 53.95 -41.97 23.17
CA THR A 3 52.96 -43.06 23.27
C THR A 3 52.24 -43.39 24.60
N TRP A 4 51.02 -43.95 24.41
CA TRP A 4 50.32 -45.00 25.19
C TRP A 4 49.24 -44.51 26.18
N ILE A 5 48.10 -45.17 26.47
CA ILE A 5 47.42 -46.42 26.05
C ILE A 5 46.07 -46.35 26.83
N VAL A 6 44.91 -46.49 26.19
CA VAL A 6 43.99 -47.66 26.30
C VAL A 6 42.92 -47.58 27.41
N LEU A 7 41.80 -48.22 27.08
CA LEU A 7 40.95 -49.07 27.92
C LEU A 7 39.52 -48.57 28.15
N SER A 8 38.66 -49.16 27.33
CA SER A 8 37.25 -49.50 27.55
C SER A 8 36.90 -49.80 29.00
N LEU A 9 35.69 -49.38 29.41
CA LEU A 9 34.90 -50.16 30.36
C LEU A 9 33.41 -49.89 30.14
N ALA A 10 32.75 -50.91 29.57
CA ALA A 10 31.31 -51.06 29.64
C ALA A 10 30.92 -51.39 31.08
N PHE A 11 29.95 -50.68 31.64
CA PHE A 11 29.24 -51.09 32.84
C PHE A 11 27.75 -51.18 32.53
N LEU A 12 27.26 -52.43 32.55
CA LEU A 12 25.86 -52.78 32.66
C LEU A 12 25.41 -52.50 34.10
N SER A 13 24.34 -51.74 34.32
CA SER A 13 23.50 -51.93 35.51
C SER A 13 22.10 -51.34 35.37
N THR A 14 21.20 -52.13 35.92
CA THR A 14 19.74 -52.15 35.93
C THR A 14 19.06 -51.12 36.84
N ALA A 15 17.80 -50.85 36.48
CA ALA A 15 16.64 -50.60 37.36
C ALA A 15 16.47 -49.23 38.04
N GLY A 16 15.22 -48.74 38.03
CA GLY A 16 14.74 -47.75 38.99
C GLY A 16 13.75 -46.75 38.43
N ALA A 17 12.51 -47.18 38.17
CA ALA A 17 11.40 -46.26 38.00
C ALA A 17 11.11 -45.55 39.33
N ALA A 18 11.19 -44.23 39.34
CA ALA A 18 10.55 -43.38 40.34
C ALA A 18 10.01 -42.14 39.62
N ALA A 19 8.71 -42.16 39.34
CA ALA A 19 7.97 -41.01 38.85
C ALA A 19 7.92 -39.96 39.97
N ALA A 20 8.71 -38.90 39.84
CA ALA A 20 8.56 -37.69 40.64
C ALA A 20 7.33 -36.91 40.10
N PRO A 21 6.38 -36.49 40.96
CA PRO A 21 5.26 -35.68 40.53
C PRO A 21 5.76 -34.31 40.06
N ALA A 22 5.37 -33.92 38.84
CA ALA A 22 5.56 -32.57 38.32
C ALA A 22 4.90 -31.55 39.25
N PRO A 23 5.57 -30.42 39.56
CA PRO A 23 4.92 -29.35 40.32
C PRO A 23 3.76 -28.81 39.48
N LYS A 24 2.55 -28.86 40.04
CA LYS A 24 1.42 -28.08 39.52
C LYS A 24 1.82 -26.62 39.58
N ALA A 25 1.97 -25.97 38.43
CA ALA A 25 2.16 -24.54 38.35
C ALA A 25 0.94 -23.86 39.00
N ALA A 26 1.16 -23.26 40.17
CA ALA A 26 0.21 -22.29 40.72
C ALA A 26 0.17 -21.10 39.77
N THR A 27 -1.03 -20.72 39.33
CA THR A 27 -1.25 -19.54 38.50
C THR A 27 -1.08 -18.29 39.37
N ALA A 28 0.17 -17.83 39.54
CA ALA A 28 0.45 -16.52 40.07
C ALA A 28 0.12 -15.46 38.98
N ASP A 29 -0.55 -14.37 39.37
CA ASP A 29 -0.88 -13.24 38.48
C ASP A 29 0.37 -12.48 37.98
N THR A 30 1.52 -12.76 38.61
CA THR A 30 2.82 -12.12 38.32
C THR A 30 3.84 -13.19 37.91
N VAL A 31 4.59 -12.92 36.84
CA VAL A 31 5.72 -13.73 36.37
C VAL A 31 7.03 -12.98 36.60
N VAL A 32 8.06 -13.69 37.08
CA VAL A 32 9.41 -13.12 37.23
C VAL A 32 10.19 -13.42 35.97
N VAL A 33 10.70 -12.37 35.32
CA VAL A 33 11.57 -12.47 34.15
C VAL A 33 12.95 -11.94 34.51
N HIS A 34 13.99 -12.72 34.20
CA HIS A 34 15.38 -12.35 34.44
C HIS A 34 15.97 -11.68 33.21
N ARG A 35 16.46 -10.44 33.38
CA ARG A 35 17.24 -9.71 32.39
C ARG A 35 18.71 -9.97 32.63
N CYS A 36 19.32 -10.75 31.75
CA CYS A 36 20.72 -11.12 31.84
C CYS A 36 21.54 -10.31 30.85
N THR A 37 22.60 -9.66 31.34
CA THR A 37 23.58 -8.94 30.51
C THR A 37 24.89 -9.72 30.52
N ASP A 38 25.37 -10.11 29.34
CA ASP A 38 26.64 -10.83 29.20
C ASP A 38 27.86 -9.90 29.23
N ALA A 39 29.08 -10.47 29.28
CA ALA A 39 30.32 -9.70 29.31
C ALA A 39 30.58 -8.88 28.03
N LYS A 40 29.85 -9.14 26.94
CA LYS A 40 29.89 -8.38 25.68
C LYS A 40 28.79 -7.31 25.64
N GLY A 41 28.03 -7.13 26.72
CA GLY A 41 26.95 -6.15 26.83
C GLY A 41 25.65 -6.57 26.14
N ARG A 42 25.50 -7.83 25.69
CA ARG A 42 24.27 -8.32 25.07
C ARG A 42 23.26 -8.67 26.16
N VAL A 43 22.00 -8.34 25.89
CA VAL A 43 20.90 -8.49 26.85
C VAL A 43 19.95 -9.57 26.37
N THR A 44 19.63 -10.51 27.26
CA THR A 44 18.60 -11.54 27.05
C THR A 44 17.57 -11.48 28.17
N LEU A 45 16.33 -11.86 27.84
CA LEU A 45 15.24 -12.06 28.80
C LEU A 45 14.93 -13.55 28.85
N GLN A 46 14.84 -14.11 30.05
CA GLN A 46 14.61 -15.53 30.26
C GLN A 46 13.84 -15.79 31.56
N ASP A 47 13.20 -16.95 31.64
CA ASP A 47 12.41 -17.35 32.80
C ASP A 47 13.30 -18.02 33.88
N GLU A 48 14.48 -18.52 33.51
CA GLU A 48 15.47 -19.09 34.44
C GLU A 48 16.47 -18.05 34.98
N PRO A 49 17.06 -18.26 36.16
CA PRO A 49 18.10 -17.39 36.71
C PRO A 49 19.29 -17.21 35.77
N CYS A 50 19.91 -16.02 35.80
CA CYS A 50 21.03 -15.71 34.91
C CYS A 50 22.21 -16.67 35.10
N PRO A 51 22.87 -17.09 34.00
CA PRO A 51 24.05 -17.94 34.08
C PRO A 51 25.20 -17.23 34.81
N ARG A 52 26.09 -18.02 35.43
CA ARG A 52 27.22 -17.49 36.20
C ARG A 52 28.12 -16.62 35.30
N GLY A 53 28.46 -15.43 35.78
CA GLY A 53 29.27 -14.46 35.03
C GLY A 53 28.48 -13.42 34.24
N SER A 54 27.14 -13.53 34.20
CA SER A 54 26.24 -12.48 33.70
C SER A 54 25.77 -11.57 34.83
N GLN A 55 25.50 -10.29 34.52
CA GLN A 55 24.78 -9.41 35.43
C GLN A 55 23.27 -9.64 35.28
N GLY A 56 22.59 -9.94 36.38
CA GLY A 56 21.16 -10.25 36.40
C GLY A 56 20.33 -9.18 37.11
N GLU A 57 19.25 -8.75 36.49
CA GLU A 57 18.18 -7.95 37.10
C GLU A 57 16.88 -8.77 37.02
N SER A 58 16.20 -8.97 38.14
CA SER A 58 14.92 -9.69 38.17
C SER A 58 13.77 -8.69 38.12
N ARG A 59 12.83 -8.90 37.21
CA ARG A 59 11.65 -8.04 37.06
C ARG A 59 10.39 -8.86 37.21
N GLU A 60 9.53 -8.42 38.12
CA GLU A 60 8.17 -8.91 38.24
C GLU A 60 7.30 -8.23 37.17
N MET A 61 6.65 -9.02 36.34
CA MET A 61 5.77 -8.55 35.27
C MET A 61 4.41 -9.21 35.43
N THR A 62 3.34 -8.47 35.16
CA THR A 62 1.99 -9.03 35.17
C THR A 62 1.86 -10.05 34.04
N ARG A 63 1.35 -11.24 34.36
CA ARG A 63 1.10 -12.26 33.35
C ARG A 63 0.03 -11.77 32.37
N PRO A 64 0.27 -11.81 31.05
CA PRO A 64 -0.78 -11.60 30.07
C PRO A 64 -1.94 -12.57 30.33
N LYS A 65 -3.15 -12.05 30.51
CA LYS A 65 -4.36 -12.86 30.73
C LYS A 65 -4.90 -13.33 29.39
N ASP A 66 -4.97 -14.64 29.21
CA ASP A 66 -5.63 -15.21 28.05
C ASP A 66 -7.13 -14.86 28.04
N PRO A 67 -7.72 -14.57 26.87
CA PRO A 67 -9.15 -14.32 26.79
C PRO A 67 -9.93 -15.56 27.26
N PRO A 68 -11.11 -15.37 27.89
CA PRO A 68 -11.91 -16.49 28.35
C PRO A 68 -12.25 -17.40 27.17
N LYS A 69 -12.10 -18.72 27.37
CA LYS A 69 -12.45 -19.72 26.37
C LYS A 69 -13.92 -19.53 26.01
N ALA A 70 -14.19 -19.16 24.76
CA ALA A 70 -15.56 -18.98 24.29
C ALA A 70 -16.37 -20.23 24.59
N SER A 71 -17.43 -20.08 25.39
CA SER A 71 -18.39 -21.17 25.60
C SER A 71 -19.06 -21.44 24.25
N ARG A 72 -18.98 -22.68 23.78
CA ARG A 72 -19.69 -23.09 22.58
C ARG A 72 -21.18 -23.07 22.91
N VAL A 73 -21.84 -21.99 22.50
CA VAL A 73 -23.30 -21.94 22.43
C VAL A 73 -23.70 -23.06 21.46
N ALA A 74 -24.49 -24.02 21.94
CA ALA A 74 -25.15 -24.97 21.05
C ALA A 74 -26.02 -24.15 20.10
N PRO A 75 -25.88 -24.28 18.77
CA PRO A 75 -26.67 -23.48 17.87
C PRO A 75 -28.14 -23.78 18.16
N LEU A 76 -28.89 -22.76 18.58
CA LEU A 76 -30.32 -22.80 18.37
C LEU A 76 -30.47 -22.99 16.87
N ALA A 77 -31.15 -24.06 16.46
CA ALA A 77 -31.62 -24.20 15.10
C ALA A 77 -32.65 -23.09 14.87
N LEU A 78 -32.15 -21.89 14.56
CA LEU A 78 -32.91 -20.91 13.83
C LEU A 78 -33.30 -21.62 12.54
N ALA A 79 -34.59 -21.71 12.28
CA ALA A 79 -35.05 -21.98 10.93
C ALA A 79 -34.37 -20.91 10.06
N LEU A 80 -33.37 -21.34 9.29
CA LEU A 80 -32.77 -20.49 8.29
C LEU A 80 -33.90 -20.23 7.31
N ASP A 81 -34.34 -18.98 7.24
CA ASP A 81 -35.03 -18.53 6.03
C ASP A 81 -34.19 -18.98 4.84
N PRO A 82 -34.81 -19.48 3.76
CA PRO A 82 -34.07 -19.88 2.58
C PRO A 82 -33.07 -18.79 2.22
N LEU A 83 -31.79 -19.16 2.10
CA LEU A 83 -30.77 -18.24 1.62
C LEU A 83 -31.31 -17.64 0.32
N PRO A 84 -31.25 -16.30 0.15
CA PRO A 84 -31.62 -15.69 -1.11
C PRO A 84 -30.87 -16.42 -2.22
N ASP A 85 -31.61 -16.87 -3.23
CA ASP A 85 -31.04 -17.56 -4.37
C ASP A 85 -29.87 -16.72 -4.92
N GLU A 86 -28.65 -17.24 -4.81
CA GLU A 86 -27.45 -16.56 -5.31
C GLU A 86 -27.51 -16.36 -6.83
N SER A 87 -28.41 -17.09 -7.50
CA SER A 87 -28.76 -16.91 -8.91
C SER A 87 -29.54 -15.61 -9.19
N ALA A 88 -29.92 -14.83 -8.17
CA ALA A 88 -30.59 -13.54 -8.30
C ALA A 88 -29.67 -12.33 -8.16
N LEU A 89 -28.33 -12.52 -8.07
CA LEU A 89 -27.42 -11.39 -8.26
C LEU A 89 -27.56 -10.91 -9.72
N PRO A 90 -27.98 -9.66 -9.96
CA PRO A 90 -28.04 -9.15 -11.32
C PRO A 90 -26.65 -9.31 -11.95
N PRO A 91 -26.56 -9.62 -13.26
CA PRO A 91 -25.28 -9.79 -13.92
C PRO A 91 -24.43 -8.55 -13.64
N ARG A 92 -23.24 -8.76 -13.05
CA ARG A 92 -22.27 -7.68 -12.85
C ARG A 92 -21.97 -7.13 -14.24
N ARG A 93 -22.41 -5.91 -14.52
CA ARG A 93 -22.01 -5.21 -15.76
C ARG A 93 -20.49 -5.20 -15.78
N GLU A 94 -19.92 -5.89 -16.77
CA GLU A 94 -18.50 -5.76 -17.09
C GLU A 94 -18.30 -4.32 -17.55
N LEU A 95 -17.61 -3.53 -16.74
CA LEU A 95 -17.25 -2.17 -17.09
C LEU A 95 -15.94 -2.22 -17.85
N PHE A 96 -15.90 -1.56 -19.00
CA PHE A 96 -14.65 -1.38 -19.72
C PHE A 96 -13.82 -0.32 -18.99
N PRO A 97 -12.49 -0.47 -18.89
CA PRO A 97 -11.67 0.60 -18.32
C PRO A 97 -11.88 1.90 -19.11
N PRO A 98 -11.98 3.06 -18.45
CA PRO A 98 -12.19 4.31 -19.16
C PRO A 98 -11.03 4.59 -20.12
N PRO A 99 -11.28 5.28 -21.24
CA PRO A 99 -10.22 5.73 -22.11
C PRO A 99 -9.19 6.53 -21.30
N PRO A 100 -7.90 6.43 -21.66
CA PRO A 100 -6.83 7.05 -20.90
C PRO A 100 -7.06 8.56 -20.80
N MET A 101 -6.80 9.09 -19.63
CA MET A 101 -6.83 10.52 -19.36
C MET A 101 -5.51 10.91 -18.72
N TYR A 102 -4.89 11.97 -19.23
CA TYR A 102 -3.63 12.49 -18.74
C TYR A 102 -3.88 13.82 -18.05
N ARG A 103 -3.19 14.04 -16.93
CA ARG A 103 -3.07 15.34 -16.30
C ARG A 103 -1.66 15.85 -16.56
N CYS A 104 -1.58 16.89 -17.38
CA CYS A 104 -0.37 17.59 -17.72
C CYS A 104 -0.25 18.83 -16.85
N THR A 105 0.90 19.02 -16.25
CA THR A 105 1.20 20.15 -15.36
C THR A 105 2.34 20.95 -15.95
N SER A 106 2.10 22.24 -16.20
CA SER A 106 3.14 23.14 -16.69
C SER A 106 4.14 23.47 -15.58
N TYR A 107 5.28 24.04 -15.96
CA TYR A 107 6.26 24.56 -15.01
C TYR A 107 5.64 25.58 -14.03
N ASP A 108 4.67 26.37 -14.51
CA ASP A 108 3.95 27.36 -13.70
C ASP A 108 2.85 26.74 -12.80
N GLY A 109 2.70 25.42 -12.82
CA GLY A 109 1.72 24.68 -12.04
C GLY A 109 0.30 24.68 -12.63
N ILE A 110 0.14 25.11 -13.89
CA ILE A 110 -1.17 25.10 -14.56
C ILE A 110 -1.48 23.66 -14.98
N GLU A 111 -2.61 23.14 -14.50
CA GLU A 111 -3.08 21.80 -14.88
C GLU A 111 -3.93 21.83 -16.15
N ARG A 112 -3.67 20.88 -17.05
CA ARG A 112 -4.45 20.61 -18.25
C ARG A 112 -4.75 19.12 -18.32
N PHE A 113 -5.94 18.78 -18.81
CA PHE A 113 -6.33 17.39 -19.08
C PHE A 113 -6.27 17.10 -20.58
N SER A 114 -5.84 15.90 -20.93
CA SER A 114 -5.70 15.44 -22.32
C SER A 114 -6.10 13.98 -22.44
N GLU A 115 -6.83 13.62 -23.50
CA GLU A 115 -7.18 12.23 -23.82
C GLU A 115 -5.97 11.44 -24.36
N SER A 116 -4.93 12.14 -24.83
CA SER A 116 -3.67 11.57 -25.31
C SER A 116 -2.47 12.11 -24.52
N TYR A 117 -1.35 11.38 -24.56
CA TYR A 117 -0.09 11.87 -24.00
C TYR A 117 0.40 13.04 -24.86
N ASP A 118 0.31 14.24 -24.29
CA ASP A 118 0.63 15.50 -24.97
C ASP A 118 1.41 16.43 -24.03
N PRO A 119 2.75 16.30 -23.99
CA PRO A 119 3.61 17.10 -23.13
C PRO A 119 3.80 18.54 -23.61
N ASN A 120 3.14 18.96 -24.71
CA ASN A 120 3.18 20.34 -25.21
C ASN A 120 4.61 20.94 -25.29
N PRO A 121 5.50 20.34 -26.11
CA PRO A 121 6.90 20.77 -26.23
C PRO A 121 6.97 22.18 -26.80
N ARG A 122 7.62 23.10 -26.08
CA ARG A 122 7.79 24.49 -26.52
C ARG A 122 9.21 25.00 -26.25
N CYS A 123 9.62 25.91 -27.12
CA CYS A 123 10.92 26.57 -27.11
C CYS A 123 10.80 27.84 -26.26
N GLU A 124 11.24 27.77 -25.00
CA GLU A 124 11.25 28.92 -24.10
C GLU A 124 12.55 29.71 -24.26
N PRO A 125 12.49 31.03 -24.54
CA PRO A 125 13.66 31.86 -24.75
C PRO A 125 14.65 31.80 -23.58
N LEU A 126 15.94 31.68 -23.90
CA LEU A 126 16.99 31.76 -22.87
C LEU A 126 17.26 33.22 -22.50
N VAL A 127 17.39 33.47 -21.19
CA VAL A 127 17.92 34.74 -20.71
C VAL A 127 19.44 34.67 -20.78
N LEU A 128 20.03 35.29 -21.80
CA LEU A 128 21.48 35.38 -21.97
C LEU A 128 22.02 36.61 -21.23
N TYR A 129 22.81 36.40 -20.18
CA TYR A 129 23.56 37.48 -19.53
C TYR A 129 24.85 37.74 -20.32
N TYR A 130 24.84 38.80 -21.14
CA TYR A 130 25.99 39.20 -21.95
C TYR A 130 26.40 40.63 -21.60
N PRO A 131 27.71 40.97 -21.58
CA PRO A 131 28.19 42.32 -21.26
C PRO A 131 27.64 43.42 -22.18
N TYR A 132 27.11 43.04 -23.35
CA TYR A 132 26.44 43.93 -24.30
C TYR A 132 25.13 43.27 -24.80
N PRO A 133 24.01 43.41 -24.08
CA PRO A 133 22.76 42.73 -24.43
C PRO A 133 22.16 43.18 -25.78
N ASN A 134 22.59 44.34 -26.29
CA ASN A 134 22.12 44.89 -27.56
C ASN A 134 22.90 44.36 -28.78
N ASN A 135 23.93 43.52 -28.59
CA ASN A 135 24.81 43.02 -29.65
C ASN A 135 24.69 41.50 -29.84
N LEU A 136 23.52 40.91 -29.55
CA LEU A 136 23.28 39.49 -29.81
C LEU A 136 23.19 39.21 -31.32
N THR A 137 23.86 38.16 -31.77
CA THR A 137 23.66 37.62 -33.13
C THR A 137 22.27 36.97 -33.26
N PRO A 138 21.69 36.84 -34.46
CA PRO A 138 20.40 36.17 -34.65
C PRO A 138 20.35 34.74 -34.08
N ALA A 139 21.46 34.00 -34.19
CA ALA A 139 21.57 32.65 -33.62
C ALA A 139 21.51 32.66 -32.08
N GLN A 140 22.09 33.66 -31.44
CA GLN A 140 22.01 33.83 -29.98
C GLN A 140 20.62 34.31 -29.55
N ALA A 141 20.02 35.26 -30.28
CA ALA A 141 18.69 35.78 -29.99
C ALA A 141 17.57 34.73 -30.12
N LEU A 142 17.75 33.74 -30.99
CA LEU A 142 16.81 32.63 -31.19
C LEU A 142 17.16 31.38 -30.37
N SER A 143 18.15 31.45 -29.49
CA SER A 143 18.49 30.33 -28.61
C SER A 143 17.39 30.13 -27.55
N CYS A 144 16.97 28.88 -27.39
CA CYS A 144 15.93 28.52 -26.44
C CYS A 144 16.25 27.20 -25.75
N ARG A 145 15.61 27.00 -24.60
CA ARG A 145 15.49 25.68 -23.98
C ARG A 145 14.18 25.04 -24.40
N TRP A 146 14.23 23.75 -24.72
CA TRP A 146 13.03 22.95 -24.88
C TRP A 146 12.46 22.64 -23.50
N VAL A 147 11.20 23.01 -23.28
CA VAL A 147 10.45 22.71 -22.07
C VAL A 147 9.24 21.87 -22.46
N GLU A 148 8.97 20.87 -21.64
CA GLU A 148 7.83 19.98 -21.76
C GLU A 148 7.05 20.01 -20.44
N ASP A 149 5.73 19.91 -20.53
CA ASP A 149 4.85 19.78 -19.38
C ASP A 149 4.91 18.34 -18.83
N SER A 150 4.80 18.18 -17.51
CA SER A 150 4.79 16.85 -16.89
C SER A 150 3.41 16.23 -17.00
N CYS A 151 3.26 15.24 -17.89
CA CYS A 151 2.01 14.51 -18.10
C CYS A 151 2.01 13.15 -17.39
N VAL A 152 1.04 12.96 -16.50
CA VAL A 152 0.82 11.70 -15.79
C VAL A 152 -0.52 11.10 -16.18
N ARG A 153 -0.53 9.80 -16.51
CA ARG A 153 -1.78 9.06 -16.74
C ARG A 153 -2.55 8.95 -15.42
N LEU A 154 -3.81 9.37 -15.44
CA LEU A 154 -4.70 9.21 -14.30
C LEU A 154 -5.06 7.73 -14.09
N SER A 155 -5.30 7.36 -12.83
CA SER A 155 -5.95 6.08 -12.53
C SER A 155 -7.36 6.04 -13.11
N ASP A 156 -7.90 4.85 -13.35
CA ASP A 156 -9.25 4.68 -13.91
C ASP A 156 -10.32 5.43 -13.12
N SER A 157 -10.24 5.39 -11.79
CA SER A 157 -11.17 6.13 -10.92
C SER A 157 -11.07 7.66 -11.10
N ALA A 158 -9.85 8.20 -11.19
CA ALA A 158 -9.62 9.62 -11.39
C ALA A 158 -9.98 10.07 -12.82
N ALA A 159 -9.71 9.23 -13.83
CA ALA A 159 -10.14 9.44 -15.20
C ALA A 159 -11.67 9.52 -15.28
N CYS A 160 -12.38 8.62 -14.59
CA CYS A 160 -13.84 8.65 -14.54
C CYS A 160 -14.43 9.92 -13.93
N VAL A 161 -13.79 10.49 -12.90
CA VAL A 161 -14.20 11.81 -12.38
C VAL A 161 -14.10 12.87 -13.49
N ARG A 162 -12.99 12.89 -14.22
CA ARG A 162 -12.78 13.86 -15.30
C ARG A 162 -13.73 13.67 -16.48
N TRP A 163 -14.00 12.43 -16.89
CA TRP A 163 -14.99 12.12 -17.93
C TRP A 163 -16.40 12.56 -17.55
N LYS A 164 -16.80 12.33 -16.28
CA LYS A 164 -18.09 12.80 -15.76
C LYS A 164 -18.19 14.33 -15.77
N ASP A 165 -17.10 15.03 -15.46
CA ASP A 165 -17.07 16.51 -15.52
C ASP A 165 -17.12 17.01 -16.97
N MET A 166 -16.35 16.44 -17.89
CA MET A 166 -16.42 16.77 -19.32
C MET A 166 -17.83 16.56 -19.89
N ARG A 167 -18.52 15.50 -19.48
CA ARG A 167 -19.93 15.27 -19.86
C ARG A 167 -20.85 16.38 -19.36
N LYS A 168 -20.70 16.82 -18.10
CA LYS A 168 -21.49 17.94 -17.54
C LYS A 168 -21.23 19.23 -18.34
N ASP A 169 -19.97 19.51 -18.66
CA ASP A 169 -19.59 20.68 -19.45
C ASP A 169 -20.16 20.60 -20.88
N ALA A 170 -20.18 19.40 -21.47
CA ALA A 170 -20.78 19.15 -22.78
C ALA A 170 -22.30 19.36 -22.78
N VAL A 171 -23.03 18.95 -21.74
CA VAL A 171 -24.46 19.26 -21.58
C VAL A 171 -24.70 20.77 -21.60
N SER A 172 -23.88 21.52 -20.85
CA SER A 172 -23.94 22.99 -20.84
C SER A 172 -23.61 23.58 -22.22
N ALA A 173 -22.64 23.00 -22.92
CA ALA A 173 -22.22 23.45 -24.25
C ALA A 173 -23.29 23.21 -25.33
N VAL A 174 -24.01 22.08 -25.28
CA VAL A 174 -25.15 21.81 -26.16
C VAL A 174 -26.27 22.81 -25.91
N THR A 175 -26.59 23.07 -24.64
CA THR A 175 -27.67 24.01 -24.26
C THR A 175 -27.40 25.43 -24.76
N ARG A 176 -26.12 25.83 -24.81
CA ARG A 176 -25.67 27.15 -25.27
C ARG A 176 -25.16 27.16 -26.71
N SER A 177 -25.40 26.10 -27.48
CA SER A 177 -24.87 25.95 -28.84
C SER A 177 -25.61 26.86 -29.85
N PHE A 178 -24.86 27.36 -30.83
CA PHE A 178 -25.40 28.04 -32.00
C PHE A 178 -25.73 27.02 -33.09
N SER A 179 -26.55 27.39 -34.08
CA SER A 179 -27.04 26.47 -35.12
C SER A 179 -25.92 25.83 -35.96
N ASP A 180 -24.82 26.56 -36.18
CA ASP A 180 -23.63 26.11 -36.91
C ASP A 180 -22.80 25.05 -36.15
N THR A 181 -22.80 25.10 -34.82
CA THR A 181 -22.02 24.20 -33.95
C THR A 181 -22.86 23.14 -33.25
N ALA A 182 -24.20 23.25 -33.31
CA ALA A 182 -25.12 22.37 -32.59
C ALA A 182 -24.93 20.88 -32.91
N ALA A 183 -24.69 20.53 -34.17
CA ALA A 183 -24.49 19.13 -34.57
C ALA A 183 -23.24 18.53 -33.89
N TYR A 184 -22.11 19.24 -33.95
CA TYR A 184 -20.86 18.83 -33.31
C TYR A 184 -20.98 18.73 -31.78
N ARG A 185 -21.62 19.72 -31.14
CA ARG A 185 -21.81 19.70 -29.68
C ARG A 185 -22.66 18.51 -29.24
N LYS A 186 -23.69 18.15 -30.01
CA LYS A 186 -24.54 16.97 -29.73
C LYS A 186 -23.77 15.66 -29.88
N SER A 187 -23.00 15.50 -30.97
CA SER A 187 -22.19 14.29 -31.14
C SER A 187 -21.13 14.14 -30.05
N GLU A 188 -20.56 15.25 -29.57
CA GLU A 188 -19.58 15.21 -28.50
C GLU A 188 -20.22 14.83 -27.15
N LEU A 189 -21.42 15.34 -26.85
CA LEU A 189 -22.16 14.90 -25.68
C LEU A 189 -22.49 13.40 -25.72
N GLU A 190 -22.89 12.88 -26.89
CA GLU A 190 -23.18 11.45 -27.09
C GLU A 190 -21.95 10.59 -26.85
N ARG A 191 -20.79 10.98 -27.42
CA ARG A 191 -19.50 10.31 -27.18
C ARG A 191 -19.15 10.27 -25.68
N LEU A 192 -19.27 11.39 -25.00
CA LEU A 192 -18.98 11.49 -23.57
C LEU A 192 -19.98 10.70 -22.71
N ALA A 193 -21.26 10.67 -23.10
CA ALA A 193 -22.26 9.85 -22.44
C ALA A 193 -21.90 8.37 -22.54
N GLN A 194 -21.58 7.87 -23.74
CA GLN A 194 -21.17 6.48 -23.94
C GLN A 194 -19.97 6.10 -23.06
N ILE A 195 -18.90 6.89 -23.07
CA ILE A 195 -17.71 6.65 -22.24
C ILE A 195 -18.09 6.55 -20.75
N THR A 196 -18.91 7.48 -20.26
CA THR A 196 -19.30 7.47 -18.85
C THR A 196 -20.24 6.33 -18.47
N GLU A 197 -21.07 5.85 -19.38
CA GLU A 197 -22.03 4.76 -19.13
C GLU A 197 -21.36 3.38 -19.18
N GLU A 198 -20.39 3.20 -20.07
CA GLU A 198 -19.67 1.93 -20.26
C GLU A 198 -18.54 1.75 -19.24
N SER A 199 -17.89 2.83 -18.83
CA SER A 199 -16.64 2.76 -18.06
C SER A 199 -16.70 3.26 -16.62
N CYS A 200 -17.71 4.06 -16.26
CA CYS A 200 -17.72 4.76 -14.99
C CYS A 200 -18.92 4.38 -14.13
N PRO A 201 -18.75 3.53 -13.10
CA PRO A 201 -19.83 3.12 -12.20
C PRO A 201 -20.37 4.28 -11.36
#